data_AF-A0A257UK66-F1
#
_entry.id   AF-A0A257UK66-F1
#
_cell.length_a   1.000
_cell.length_b   1.000
_cell.length_c   1.000
_cell.angle_alpha   90.00
_cell.angle_beta   90.00
_cell.angle_gamma   90.00
#
_symmetry.space_group_name_H-M   'P 1'
#
loop_
_entity.id
_entity.type
_entity.pdbx_description
1 polymer ?
#
loop_
_entity_poly.entity_id
_entity_poly.type
_entity_poly.pdbx_seq_one_letter_code
_entity_poly.pdbx_strand_id
1 'polypeptide(L)'
;MEPDRRGRCRAAPTAARRRRGRSRVRVLGHPRAGLGRRPAARPHRVRAARRQPAAAPRAVHARRDGGQARSRNPRRRRARGRGAGAGVVRQGRRVRAHRRGRAVAAAGRDGDPVRAAADLLLAALHSAAEALSGCGVRFEAFARLGESVHLHRERDGSLERRLSREFGVACRVAGDGRAGFAAASGSGARAGRDAARAAMATMRPAPDPLPPRSLLGSSGTALPFQTPDLERLAALVEEVAGRFAAGNHGLALVQLRGLAGSSAAALATGEGFHAVASAGGAVLELLVAPSEGPWRHFHFAAPALADLDPAAVAERTREAALLATRGRPPERQLADVILAPAVAAPLVAALAQRLTAAAEPLGAARVSRAWRLVDDRPGPAGLLPLPWDGEGLPARRIELIAGGEVRERLATWADAERSGGAPGGAVRPSYRHPPRAGPANLVVLPEPALQQSELLARVEHGFYLAVPAGAVQVDAASGRFELRAAAVAVRHGKPAAAHPLVTLRGSLRRLLGALVAAGGDSESFSLACAVTTPSLLFRRLEIA
;
A
#
# COMPACT_ATOMS: atom_id res chain seq x y z
N MET A 1 40.10 -6.11 -30.47
CA MET A 1 41.02 -5.55 -31.48
C MET A 1 41.71 -4.36 -30.85
N GLU A 2 43.04 -4.29 -30.97
CA GLU A 2 43.94 -3.17 -30.59
C GLU A 2 44.27 -2.32 -31.85
N PRO A 3 45.19 -1.32 -31.85
CA PRO A 3 45.99 -0.68 -30.77
C PRO A 3 45.50 0.77 -30.53
N ASP A 4 46.20 1.86 -30.14
CA ASP A 4 47.57 2.29 -29.71
C ASP A 4 47.34 3.67 -28.98
N ARG A 5 48.18 4.38 -28.19
CA ARG A 5 49.62 4.37 -27.88
C ARG A 5 49.95 4.60 -26.39
N ARG A 6 51.07 3.98 -26.00
CA ARG A 6 52.23 4.49 -25.23
C ARG A 6 52.16 5.99 -24.78
N GLY A 7 52.54 6.37 -23.55
CA GLY A 7 52.89 5.57 -22.37
C GLY A 7 53.89 6.23 -21.40
N ARG A 8 54.23 5.50 -20.33
CA ARG A 8 55.40 5.63 -19.42
C ARG A 8 55.76 7.00 -18.82
N CYS A 9 55.65 7.08 -17.49
CA CYS A 9 56.77 7.46 -16.63
C CYS A 9 56.88 6.50 -15.43
N ARG A 10 58.08 6.35 -14.85
CA ARG A 10 58.39 5.42 -13.74
C ARG A 10 59.02 6.18 -12.58
N ALA A 11 58.61 5.89 -11.34
CA ALA A 11 59.47 6.07 -10.15
C ALA A 11 58.99 5.20 -8.96
N ALA A 12 59.83 4.24 -8.60
CA ALA A 12 59.93 3.54 -7.30
C ALA A 12 61.46 3.29 -7.10
N PRO A 13 62.04 3.18 -5.88
CA PRO A 13 61.71 2.23 -4.80
C PRO A 13 61.47 2.98 -3.46
N THR A 14 61.72 2.55 -2.20
CA THR A 14 62.36 1.38 -1.51
C THR A 14 61.61 1.18 -0.18
N ALA A 15 61.21 -0.02 0.25
CA ALA A 15 61.97 -1.15 0.79
C ALA A 15 62.49 -1.02 2.26
N ALA A 16 61.66 -1.50 3.20
CA ALA A 16 61.99 -2.52 4.22
C ALA A 16 62.60 -2.20 5.63
N ARG A 17 62.06 -2.97 6.62
CA ARG A 17 62.66 -3.53 7.88
C ARG A 17 62.74 -2.74 9.21
N ARG A 18 61.80 -3.11 10.11
CA ARG A 18 61.99 -3.67 11.50
C ARG A 18 63.03 -3.03 12.47
N ARG A 19 62.59 -2.63 13.70
CA ARG A 19 62.73 -3.42 14.98
C ARG A 19 62.28 -2.69 16.29
N ARG A 20 61.57 -3.44 17.16
CA ARG A 20 61.63 -3.56 18.65
C ARG A 20 61.75 -2.34 19.61
N GLY A 21 60.81 -2.25 20.56
CA GLY A 21 60.93 -1.67 21.94
C GLY A 21 59.57 -1.78 22.67
N ARG A 22 59.39 -2.52 23.78
CA ARG A 22 59.72 -2.23 25.21
C ARG A 22 59.03 -0.96 25.79
N SER A 23 58.43 -0.92 26.99
CA SER A 23 57.95 -1.93 27.97
C SER A 23 57.37 -1.23 29.24
N ARG A 24 56.69 -2.00 30.15
CA ARG A 24 56.14 -1.67 31.51
C ARG A 24 54.63 -1.36 31.53
N VAL A 25 53.77 -1.67 32.54
CA VAL A 25 53.70 -2.59 33.72
C VAL A 25 53.14 -1.89 34.98
N ARG A 26 51.94 -2.30 35.43
CA ARG A 26 51.29 -2.27 36.77
C ARG A 26 49.81 -2.67 36.54
N VAL A 27 49.19 -3.76 37.01
CA VAL A 27 49.38 -4.77 38.08
C VAL A 27 48.81 -4.39 39.47
N LEU A 28 48.04 -5.33 40.05
CA LEU A 28 47.28 -5.34 41.33
C LEU A 28 45.92 -4.61 41.34
N GLY A 29 44.83 -5.19 41.88
CA GLY A 29 44.68 -6.55 42.43
C GLY A 29 43.26 -6.96 42.86
N HIS A 30 43.07 -8.25 43.16
CA HIS A 30 41.87 -8.87 43.77
C HIS A 30 42.19 -9.41 45.18
N PRO A 31 41.21 -9.46 46.10
CA PRO A 31 40.69 -10.75 46.61
C PRO A 31 39.14 -10.81 46.52
N ARG A 32 38.47 -11.93 46.22
CA ARG A 32 38.32 -13.25 46.88
C ARG A 32 37.38 -13.30 48.11
N ALA A 33 36.13 -13.73 47.82
CA ALA A 33 35.22 -14.65 48.53
C ALA A 33 35.26 -14.85 50.07
N GLY A 34 34.07 -14.88 50.67
CA GLY A 34 33.77 -15.43 52.01
C GLY A 34 32.30 -15.85 52.16
N LEU A 35 32.01 -16.89 52.95
CA LEU A 35 30.67 -17.45 53.20
C LEU A 35 30.18 -17.09 54.61
N GLY A 36 28.86 -16.88 54.84
CA GLY A 36 28.34 -16.94 56.22
C GLY A 36 26.95 -16.36 56.55
N ARG A 37 25.94 -17.24 56.60
CA ARG A 37 24.77 -17.25 57.52
C ARG A 37 23.71 -16.11 57.48
N ARG A 38 22.50 -16.48 57.94
CA ARG A 38 21.33 -15.62 58.26
C ARG A 38 21.39 -15.16 59.72
N PRO A 39 20.61 -14.14 60.12
CA PRO A 39 19.36 -14.46 60.86
C PRO A 39 18.09 -13.85 60.22
N ALA A 40 16.98 -13.76 60.95
CA ALA A 40 15.62 -13.52 60.42
C ALA A 40 14.74 -12.65 61.35
N ALA A 41 13.44 -12.52 61.01
CA ALA A 41 12.35 -11.77 61.68
C ALA A 41 12.22 -10.27 61.30
N ARG A 42 11.03 -9.67 61.20
CA ARG A 42 9.62 -10.17 61.18
C ARG A 42 8.70 -9.17 60.39
N PRO A 43 7.44 -9.52 60.03
CA PRO A 43 6.70 -8.86 58.93
C PRO A 43 5.44 -8.05 59.33
N HIS A 44 4.94 -7.25 58.37
CA HIS A 44 3.53 -6.82 58.26
C HIS A 44 2.95 -7.33 56.92
N ARG A 45 1.99 -8.27 56.92
CA ARG A 45 0.53 -8.12 57.11
C ARG A 45 -0.25 -7.59 55.88
N VAL A 46 -0.75 -8.52 55.07
CA VAL A 46 -2.17 -8.56 54.61
C VAL A 46 -2.60 -10.04 54.51
N ARG A 47 -3.84 -10.39 54.88
CA ARG A 47 -4.50 -11.71 54.67
C ARG A 47 -5.39 -11.60 53.42
N ALA A 48 -5.44 -12.53 52.47
CA ALA A 48 -5.82 -13.94 52.55
C ALA A 48 -7.33 -14.22 52.85
N ALA A 49 -8.12 -14.22 51.75
CA ALA A 49 -9.16 -15.21 51.40
C ALA A 49 -10.51 -15.20 52.21
N ARG A 50 -11.62 -15.87 51.82
CA ARG A 50 -11.84 -17.15 51.08
C ARG A 50 -13.30 -17.28 50.52
N ARG A 51 -13.47 -18.11 49.47
CA ARG A 51 -14.64 -19.00 49.13
C ARG A 51 -15.97 -18.46 48.51
N GLN A 52 -16.57 -19.41 47.77
CA GLN A 52 -17.85 -19.57 47.03
C GLN A 52 -19.09 -19.72 47.96
N PRO A 53 -20.39 -19.77 47.50
CA PRO A 53 -20.88 -20.50 46.30
C PRO A 53 -22.14 -20.04 45.50
N ALA A 54 -22.39 -20.83 44.44
CA ALA A 54 -23.53 -21.06 43.52
C ALA A 54 -24.96 -20.53 43.78
N ALA A 55 -25.68 -20.24 42.68
CA ALA A 55 -27.09 -20.66 42.40
C ALA A 55 -27.50 -20.37 40.92
N ALA A 56 -28.61 -20.97 40.45
CA ALA A 56 -29.24 -20.68 39.15
C ALA A 56 -30.78 -20.89 39.19
N PRO A 57 -31.56 -20.17 38.35
CA PRO A 57 -32.79 -20.72 37.74
C PRO A 57 -32.80 -20.50 36.20
N ARG A 58 -33.12 -21.50 35.37
CA ARG A 58 -34.46 -22.01 34.95
C ARG A 58 -35.28 -21.05 34.06
N ALA A 59 -35.94 -21.63 33.05
CA ALA A 59 -36.78 -20.97 32.05
C ALA A 59 -38.25 -21.42 32.14
N VAL A 60 -39.18 -20.64 31.55
CA VAL A 60 -40.63 -20.96 31.43
C VAL A 60 -41.18 -20.47 30.07
N HIS A 61 -42.21 -21.14 29.53
CA HIS A 61 -42.88 -20.79 28.26
C HIS A 61 -44.08 -19.84 28.43
N ALA A 62 -44.31 -18.98 27.42
CA ALA A 62 -45.63 -18.70 26.80
C ALA A 62 -45.37 -17.94 25.48
N ARG A 63 -45.87 -18.33 24.28
CA ARG A 63 -47.21 -18.65 23.75
C ARG A 63 -48.08 -17.43 23.35
N ARG A 64 -48.41 -17.44 22.06
CA ARG A 64 -49.63 -16.94 21.37
C ARG A 64 -49.79 -15.47 20.96
N ASP A 65 -49.87 -15.33 19.62
CA ASP A 65 -51.01 -14.88 18.82
C ASP A 65 -51.56 -13.44 18.94
N GLY A 66 -51.65 -12.79 17.76
CA GLY A 66 -52.79 -11.95 17.39
C GLY A 66 -52.60 -10.43 17.49
N GLY A 67 -53.13 -9.69 16.50
CA GLY A 67 -53.24 -8.22 16.59
C GLY A 67 -52.87 -7.42 15.34
N GLN A 68 -53.40 -7.75 14.16
CA GLN A 68 -53.40 -6.76 13.06
C GLN A 68 -54.37 -5.62 13.38
N ALA A 69 -53.88 -4.41 13.66
CA ALA A 69 -54.71 -3.22 13.75
C ALA A 69 -54.08 -2.02 13.02
N ARG A 70 -54.82 -1.49 12.06
CA ARG A 70 -54.55 -0.23 11.33
C ARG A 70 -54.66 0.93 12.36
N SER A 71 -54.03 2.10 12.23
CA SER A 71 -54.17 3.00 11.07
C SER A 71 -53.49 4.38 11.31
N ARG A 72 -53.60 5.26 10.29
CA ARG A 72 -53.69 6.75 10.40
C ARG A 72 -52.56 7.51 11.12
N ASN A 73 -51.63 7.97 10.29
CA ASN A 73 -50.88 9.23 10.46
C ASN A 73 -51.84 10.46 10.45
N PRO A 74 -51.76 11.37 11.45
CA PRO A 74 -52.24 12.75 11.31
C PRO A 74 -51.07 13.75 11.23
N ARG A 75 -51.07 14.57 10.16
CA ARG A 75 -50.18 15.75 10.05
C ARG A 75 -50.47 16.76 11.17
N ARG A 76 -49.46 17.44 11.74
CA ARG A 76 -49.50 18.91 11.91
C ARG A 76 -48.19 19.60 12.32
N ARG A 77 -47.99 20.76 11.66
CA ARG A 77 -47.33 22.01 12.08
C ARG A 77 -45.82 22.06 12.37
N ARG A 78 -45.25 23.17 11.89
CA ARG A 78 -43.88 23.66 12.08
C ARG A 78 -43.73 24.24 13.50
N ALA A 79 -42.53 24.12 14.07
CA ALA A 79 -41.97 25.09 15.01
C ALA A 79 -40.59 25.52 14.48
N ARG A 80 -40.19 26.78 14.72
CA ARG A 80 -38.83 27.26 14.41
C ARG A 80 -37.99 27.15 15.69
N GLY A 81 -36.84 26.49 15.61
CA GLY A 81 -35.80 26.51 16.65
C GLY A 81 -34.44 26.79 16.01
N ARG A 82 -33.69 27.74 16.57
CA ARG A 82 -32.28 27.96 16.20
C ARG A 82 -31.41 27.01 17.01
N GLY A 83 -30.48 26.33 16.37
CA GLY A 83 -29.46 25.50 17.02
C GLY A 83 -28.30 25.25 16.07
N ALA A 84 -27.10 25.70 16.44
CA ALA A 84 -25.90 25.45 15.65
C ALA A 84 -25.33 24.07 15.99
N GLY A 85 -25.02 23.27 14.97
CA GLY A 85 -24.42 21.95 15.14
C GLY A 85 -23.86 21.43 13.82
N ALA A 86 -22.53 21.33 13.72
CA ALA A 86 -21.83 20.91 12.51
C ALA A 86 -21.87 19.39 12.31
N GLY A 87 -23.05 18.85 11.99
CA GLY A 87 -23.24 17.43 11.71
C GLY A 87 -22.76 17.03 10.31
N VAL A 88 -21.71 16.21 10.22
CA VAL A 88 -21.24 15.63 8.95
C VAL A 88 -22.18 14.52 8.48
N VAL A 89 -23.15 14.86 7.61
CA VAL A 89 -24.16 13.92 7.11
C VAL A 89 -23.61 13.08 5.95
N ARG A 90 -23.14 11.86 6.24
CA ARG A 90 -23.01 10.79 5.24
C ARG A 90 -24.41 10.27 4.84
N GLN A 91 -24.96 10.73 3.72
CA GLN A 91 -26.15 10.11 3.10
C GLN A 91 -25.77 9.20 1.94
N GLY A 92 -25.50 7.92 2.25
CA GLY A 92 -25.47 6.86 1.25
C GLY A 92 -26.90 6.46 0.86
N ARG A 93 -27.42 7.06 -0.22
CA ARG A 93 -28.81 6.82 -0.66
C ARG A 93 -28.88 5.62 -1.62
N ARG A 94 -29.30 4.44 -1.14
CA ARG A 94 -29.73 3.34 -2.02
C ARG A 94 -31.00 3.77 -2.77
N VAL A 95 -30.88 4.04 -4.07
CA VAL A 95 -32.02 4.35 -4.95
C VAL A 95 -32.40 3.08 -5.71
N ARG A 96 -33.59 2.52 -5.44
CA ARG A 96 -34.16 1.46 -6.29
C ARG A 96 -34.50 2.06 -7.65
N ALA A 97 -34.17 1.34 -8.72
CA ALA A 97 -34.37 1.82 -10.09
C ALA A 97 -35.87 1.95 -10.43
N HIS A 98 -36.26 3.13 -10.91
CA HIS A 98 -37.47 3.28 -11.73
C HIS A 98 -37.06 3.67 -13.16
N ARG A 99 -37.51 2.89 -14.14
CA ARG A 99 -37.31 3.16 -15.57
C ARG A 99 -37.96 4.49 -15.94
N ARG A 100 -37.14 5.48 -16.31
CA ARG A 100 -37.50 6.57 -17.25
C ARG A 100 -36.21 7.10 -17.87
N GLY A 101 -35.66 6.33 -18.80
CA GLY A 101 -34.54 6.77 -19.61
C GLY A 101 -34.98 7.89 -20.55
N ARG A 102 -34.59 9.13 -20.26
CA ARG A 102 -34.34 10.09 -21.33
C ARG A 102 -32.94 9.78 -21.84
N ALA A 103 -32.83 9.48 -23.14
CA ALA A 103 -31.52 9.44 -23.79
C ALA A 103 -30.87 10.82 -23.63
N VAL A 104 -29.66 10.84 -23.07
CA VAL A 104 -28.76 11.97 -23.29
C VAL A 104 -28.28 11.80 -24.72
N ALA A 105 -28.92 12.51 -25.65
CA ALA A 105 -28.56 12.47 -27.06
C ALA A 105 -27.08 12.86 -27.22
N ALA A 106 -26.41 12.28 -28.22
CA ALA A 106 -25.00 12.54 -28.49
C ALA A 106 -24.78 13.99 -28.94
N ALA A 107 -24.44 14.87 -27.99
CA ALA A 107 -23.73 16.11 -28.30
C ALA A 107 -22.29 15.74 -28.68
N GLY A 108 -21.83 16.27 -29.83
CA GLY A 108 -20.65 15.77 -30.54
C GLY A 108 -19.37 15.63 -29.72
N ARG A 109 -18.58 14.59 -30.04
CA ARG A 109 -17.26 14.31 -29.46
C ARG A 109 -16.26 13.85 -30.52
N ASP A 110 -16.19 14.60 -31.62
CA ASP A 110 -15.14 14.45 -32.64
C ASP A 110 -13.84 15.10 -32.14
N GLY A 111 -13.33 14.60 -31.01
CA GLY A 111 -12.20 15.17 -30.29
C GLY A 111 -11.50 14.13 -29.44
N ASP A 112 -10.18 14.03 -29.63
CA ASP A 112 -9.31 13.11 -28.90
C ASP A 112 -9.45 13.28 -27.36
N PRO A 113 -9.78 12.21 -26.60
CA PRO A 113 -9.90 12.28 -25.16
C PRO A 113 -8.57 12.60 -24.45
N VAL A 114 -7.42 12.30 -25.04
CA VAL A 114 -6.10 12.63 -24.48
C VAL A 114 -5.89 14.14 -24.55
N ARG A 115 -6.08 14.75 -25.72
CA ARG A 115 -6.06 16.21 -25.91
C ARG A 115 -7.08 16.91 -25.01
N ALA A 116 -8.34 16.45 -24.97
CA ALA A 116 -9.37 17.04 -24.11
C ALA A 116 -9.05 16.94 -22.60
N ALA A 117 -8.31 15.91 -22.16
CA ALA A 117 -7.78 15.81 -20.80
C ALA A 117 -6.63 16.81 -20.56
N ALA A 118 -5.70 16.94 -21.51
CA ALA A 118 -4.58 17.88 -21.43
C ALA A 118 -5.07 19.33 -21.40
N ASP A 119 -5.96 19.73 -22.31
CA ASP A 119 -6.53 21.08 -22.39
C ASP A 119 -7.23 21.48 -21.07
N LEU A 120 -8.00 20.54 -20.47
CA LEU A 120 -8.67 20.74 -19.18
C LEU A 120 -7.69 20.95 -18.01
N LEU A 121 -6.57 20.23 -18.01
CA LEU A 121 -5.51 20.37 -17.00
C LEU A 121 -4.76 21.69 -17.18
N LEU A 122 -4.33 22.00 -18.41
CA LEU A 122 -3.55 23.21 -18.74
C LEU A 122 -4.34 24.49 -18.48
N ALA A 123 -5.60 24.56 -18.89
CA ALA A 123 -6.46 25.72 -18.62
C ALA A 123 -6.70 25.95 -17.11
N ALA A 124 -6.59 24.91 -16.29
CA ALA A 124 -6.76 24.97 -14.85
C ALA A 124 -5.48 25.33 -14.10
N LEU A 125 -4.30 24.95 -14.63
CA LEU A 125 -3.01 25.42 -14.14
C LEU A 125 -2.75 26.88 -14.53
N HIS A 126 -3.06 27.25 -15.78
CA HIS A 126 -2.84 28.60 -16.28
C HIS A 126 -3.58 29.66 -15.45
N SER A 127 -4.86 29.43 -15.13
CA SER A 127 -5.64 30.37 -14.32
C SER A 127 -5.30 30.37 -12.82
N ALA A 128 -4.68 29.30 -12.32
CA ALA A 128 -4.09 29.28 -10.98
C ALA A 128 -2.81 30.13 -10.95
N ALA A 129 -1.94 29.99 -11.96
CA ALA A 129 -0.73 30.80 -12.11
C ALA A 129 -1.04 32.28 -12.37
N GLU A 130 -2.04 32.58 -13.20
CA GLU A 130 -2.61 33.92 -13.43
C GLU A 130 -2.99 34.59 -12.10
N ALA A 131 -3.71 33.87 -11.23
CA ALA A 131 -4.23 34.39 -9.96
C ALA A 131 -3.20 34.40 -8.80
N LEU A 132 -1.97 33.96 -9.02
CA LEU A 132 -0.86 33.99 -8.05
C LEU A 132 0.34 34.82 -8.53
N SER A 133 0.43 35.07 -9.84
CA SER A 133 1.39 35.99 -10.45
C SER A 133 1.23 37.40 -9.87
N GLY A 134 2.34 37.99 -9.44
CA GLY A 134 2.34 39.31 -8.80
C GLY A 134 1.92 39.33 -7.32
N CYS A 135 1.49 38.21 -6.73
CA CYS A 135 1.12 38.15 -5.30
C CYS A 135 2.33 38.07 -4.33
N GLY A 136 3.57 38.22 -4.80
CA GLY A 136 4.78 38.20 -3.96
C GLY A 136 5.17 36.83 -3.37
N VAL A 137 4.48 35.75 -3.76
CA VAL A 137 4.68 34.39 -3.23
C VAL A 137 5.33 33.46 -4.24
N ARG A 138 6.11 32.48 -3.75
CA ARG A 138 6.38 31.24 -4.48
C ARG A 138 5.10 30.41 -4.52
N PHE A 139 4.86 29.68 -5.61
CA PHE A 139 3.67 28.84 -5.72
C PHE A 139 3.88 27.57 -6.55
N GLU A 140 3.04 26.58 -6.27
CA GLU A 140 2.84 25.36 -7.04
C GLU A 140 1.33 25.18 -7.27
N ALA A 141 0.93 25.00 -8.53
CA ALA A 141 -0.40 24.56 -8.93
C ALA A 141 -0.34 23.10 -9.41
N PHE A 142 -1.27 22.27 -8.94
CA PHE A 142 -1.40 20.86 -9.30
C PHE A 142 -2.82 20.56 -9.76
N ALA A 143 -2.99 20.16 -11.02
CA ALA A 143 -4.28 19.72 -11.56
C ALA A 143 -4.28 18.19 -11.73
N ARG A 144 -5.43 17.54 -11.47
CA ARG A 144 -5.59 16.10 -11.65
C ARG A 144 -6.95 15.77 -12.26
N LEU A 145 -6.94 14.88 -13.24
CA LEU A 145 -8.10 14.15 -13.76
C LEU A 145 -7.92 12.66 -13.44
N GLY A 146 -8.97 11.98 -13.02
CA GLY A 146 -9.01 10.53 -12.84
C GLY A 146 -10.32 9.95 -13.32
N GLU A 147 -10.26 8.91 -14.15
CA GLU A 147 -11.41 8.20 -14.71
C GLU A 147 -11.26 6.71 -14.43
N SER A 148 -12.29 6.08 -13.88
CA SER A 148 -12.28 4.63 -13.59
C SER A 148 -13.66 3.99 -13.71
N VAL A 149 -13.66 2.76 -14.19
CA VAL A 149 -14.79 1.83 -14.17
C VAL A 149 -14.55 0.83 -13.03
N HIS A 150 -15.58 0.63 -12.21
CA HIS A 150 -15.63 -0.40 -11.17
C HIS A 150 -16.81 -1.31 -11.49
N LEU A 151 -16.54 -2.59 -11.69
CA LEU A 151 -17.52 -3.66 -11.81
C LEU A 151 -17.49 -4.53 -10.57
N HIS A 152 -18.65 -4.95 -10.12
CA HIS A 152 -18.80 -5.84 -8.98
C HIS A 152 -19.86 -6.89 -9.32
N ARG A 153 -19.40 -8.11 -9.58
CA ARG A 153 -20.20 -9.29 -9.90
C ARG A 153 -20.37 -10.14 -8.64
N GLU A 154 -21.62 -10.35 -8.25
CA GLU A 154 -21.99 -11.19 -7.11
C GLU A 154 -22.20 -12.66 -7.54
N ARG A 155 -22.33 -13.55 -6.55
CA ARG A 155 -22.52 -15.00 -6.76
C ARG A 155 -23.75 -15.37 -7.60
N ASP A 156 -24.80 -14.55 -7.56
CA ASP A 156 -26.04 -14.75 -8.34
C ASP A 156 -25.93 -14.30 -9.81
N GLY A 157 -24.77 -13.76 -10.22
CA GLY A 157 -24.56 -13.18 -11.55
C GLY A 157 -25.09 -11.76 -11.70
N SER A 158 -25.58 -11.12 -10.63
CA SER A 158 -25.86 -9.69 -10.65
C SER A 158 -24.56 -8.89 -10.73
N LEU A 159 -24.58 -7.84 -11.56
CA LEU A 159 -23.40 -7.03 -11.91
C LEU A 159 -23.67 -5.56 -11.61
N GLU A 160 -23.19 -5.06 -10.46
CA GLU A 160 -23.17 -3.63 -10.18
C GLU A 160 -22.09 -2.94 -11.03
N ARG A 161 -22.43 -1.78 -11.60
CA ARG A 161 -21.56 -0.98 -12.47
C ARG A 161 -21.41 0.44 -11.89
N ARG A 162 -20.18 0.91 -11.70
CA ARG A 162 -19.89 2.26 -11.21
C ARG A 162 -18.80 2.93 -12.04
N LEU A 163 -19.19 4.00 -12.73
CA LEU A 163 -18.27 4.95 -13.34
C LEU A 163 -17.86 6.01 -12.30
N SER A 164 -16.59 6.41 -12.29
CA SER A 164 -16.09 7.49 -11.43
C SER A 164 -15.18 8.43 -12.21
N ARG A 165 -15.52 9.72 -12.24
CA ARG A 165 -14.71 10.81 -12.80
C ARG A 165 -14.42 11.82 -11.68
N GLU A 166 -13.15 12.02 -11.35
CA GLU A 166 -12.69 13.05 -10.41
C GLU A 166 -11.82 14.06 -11.15
N PHE A 167 -12.10 15.36 -10.97
CA PHE A 167 -11.25 16.44 -11.44
C PHE A 167 -11.15 17.54 -10.37
N GLY A 168 -9.96 18.12 -10.23
CA GLY A 168 -9.74 19.31 -9.42
C GLY A 168 -8.32 19.84 -9.47
N VAL A 169 -8.13 20.99 -8.83
CA VAL A 169 -6.86 21.71 -8.71
C VAL A 169 -6.52 21.90 -7.24
N ALA A 170 -5.23 21.79 -6.92
CA ALA A 170 -4.65 22.19 -5.65
C ALA A 170 -3.64 23.33 -5.89
N CYS A 171 -3.49 24.22 -4.91
CA CYS A 171 -2.44 25.25 -4.89
C CYS A 171 -1.70 25.18 -3.56
N ARG A 172 -0.36 25.19 -3.61
CA ARG A 172 0.53 25.49 -2.48
C ARG A 172 1.15 26.85 -2.73
N VAL A 173 1.24 27.69 -1.69
CA VAL A 173 1.84 29.04 -1.76
C VAL A 173 2.76 29.27 -0.56
N ALA A 174 3.83 30.06 -0.74
CA ALA A 174 4.77 30.40 0.32
C ALA A 174 5.36 31.81 0.15
N GLY A 175 5.49 32.54 1.26
CA GLY A 175 6.06 33.89 1.33
C GLY A 175 6.03 34.42 2.76
N ASP A 176 6.95 35.33 3.12
CA ASP A 176 7.01 36.01 4.43
C ASP A 176 6.91 35.09 5.66
N GLY A 177 7.60 33.94 5.63
CA GLY A 177 7.58 32.94 6.70
C GLY A 177 6.22 32.25 6.90
N ARG A 178 5.34 32.32 5.89
CA ARG A 178 4.00 31.71 5.88
C ARG A 178 3.84 30.80 4.66
N ALA A 179 3.10 29.72 4.85
CA ALA A 179 2.69 28.82 3.78
C ALA A 179 1.17 28.57 3.81
N GLY A 180 0.58 28.37 2.63
CA GLY A 180 -0.85 28.14 2.42
C GLY A 180 -1.12 26.96 1.50
N PHE A 181 -2.26 26.31 1.69
CA PHE A 181 -2.76 25.25 0.83
C PHE A 181 -4.28 25.34 0.69
N ALA A 182 -4.77 25.16 -0.53
CA ALA A 182 -6.17 24.86 -0.77
C ALA A 182 -6.37 24.02 -2.02
N ALA A 183 -7.58 23.46 -2.16
CA ALA A 183 -7.98 22.63 -3.27
C ALA A 183 -9.42 22.92 -3.67
N ALA A 184 -9.71 22.95 -4.97
CA ALA A 184 -11.03 23.22 -5.53
C ALA A 184 -11.37 22.24 -6.67
N SER A 185 -12.67 22.03 -6.89
CA SER A 185 -13.21 21.21 -7.97
C SER A 185 -14.32 21.95 -8.70
N GLY A 186 -14.36 21.81 -10.02
CA GLY A 186 -15.29 22.52 -10.89
C GLY A 186 -14.84 22.38 -12.34
N SER A 187 -15.18 23.34 -13.19
CA SER A 187 -14.72 23.40 -14.59
C SER A 187 -13.37 24.13 -14.70
N GLY A 188 -12.34 23.42 -15.15
CA GLY A 188 -11.05 23.95 -15.63
C GLY A 188 -10.56 25.22 -14.94
N ALA A 189 -10.51 26.31 -15.70
CA ALA A 189 -9.99 27.61 -15.27
C ALA A 189 -10.69 28.21 -14.03
N ARG A 190 -11.92 27.83 -13.70
CA ARG A 190 -12.54 28.27 -12.44
C ARG A 190 -11.89 27.56 -11.24
N ALA A 191 -11.66 26.24 -11.34
CA ALA A 191 -11.08 25.48 -10.25
C ALA A 191 -9.66 25.96 -9.90
N GLY A 192 -8.88 26.40 -10.91
CA GLY A 192 -7.59 27.04 -10.70
C GLY A 192 -7.66 28.31 -9.85
N ARG A 193 -8.50 29.28 -10.26
CA ARG A 193 -8.68 30.55 -9.52
C ARG A 193 -9.28 30.36 -8.13
N ASP A 194 -10.26 29.47 -7.97
CA ASP A 194 -10.88 29.17 -6.69
C ASP A 194 -9.86 28.51 -5.73
N ALA A 195 -8.97 27.63 -6.22
CA ALA A 195 -7.89 27.03 -5.42
C ALA A 195 -6.79 28.05 -5.07
N ALA A 196 -6.34 28.86 -6.03
CA ALA A 196 -5.32 29.90 -5.83
C ALA A 196 -5.74 30.91 -4.75
N ARG A 197 -6.94 31.50 -4.90
CA ARG A 197 -7.50 32.46 -3.94
C ARG A 197 -7.63 31.84 -2.54
N ALA A 198 -8.10 30.59 -2.46
CA ALA A 198 -8.24 29.91 -1.19
C ALA A 198 -6.88 29.58 -0.54
N ALA A 199 -5.84 29.27 -1.32
CA ALA A 199 -4.50 28.96 -0.79
C ALA A 199 -3.84 30.20 -0.17
N MET A 200 -3.98 31.37 -0.79
CA MET A 200 -3.59 32.66 -0.20
C MET A 200 -4.37 32.94 1.09
N ALA A 201 -5.69 32.72 1.09
CA ALA A 201 -6.54 32.93 2.26
C ALA A 201 -6.26 31.97 3.43
N THR A 202 -5.62 30.81 3.20
CA THR A 202 -5.25 29.85 4.25
C THR A 202 -3.82 30.00 4.78
N MET A 203 -3.02 30.95 4.28
CA MET A 203 -1.62 31.13 4.66
C MET A 203 -1.42 31.32 6.18
N ARG A 204 -0.58 30.47 6.79
CA ARG A 204 -0.24 30.47 8.22
C ARG A 204 1.28 30.42 8.43
N PRO A 205 1.82 30.86 9.58
CA PRO A 205 3.25 30.73 9.89
C PRO A 205 3.72 29.29 9.72
N ALA A 206 4.66 29.08 8.80
CA ALA A 206 5.16 27.76 8.38
C ALA A 206 6.40 27.93 7.49
N PRO A 207 7.36 26.98 7.49
CA PRO A 207 8.44 26.96 6.51
C PRO A 207 7.90 26.74 5.09
N ASP A 208 8.70 27.12 4.09
CA ASP A 208 8.37 26.95 2.68
C ASP A 208 8.31 25.45 2.30
N PRO A 209 7.14 24.93 1.86
CA PRO A 209 6.98 23.53 1.51
C PRO A 209 7.32 23.26 0.03
N LEU A 210 7.82 24.23 -0.74
CA LEU A 210 8.03 24.12 -2.19
C LEU A 210 9.50 23.80 -2.51
N PRO A 211 9.80 22.68 -3.22
CA PRO A 211 11.16 22.38 -3.65
C PRO A 211 11.74 23.51 -4.51
N PRO A 212 13.06 23.77 -4.47
CA PRO A 212 13.70 24.73 -5.36
C PRO A 212 13.70 24.22 -6.82
N ARG A 213 13.57 25.15 -7.77
CA ARG A 213 13.46 24.88 -9.21
C ARG A 213 14.56 23.97 -9.78
N SER A 214 15.75 24.00 -9.20
CA SER A 214 16.92 23.18 -9.55
C SER A 214 16.74 21.68 -9.28
N LEU A 215 15.80 21.29 -8.40
CA LEU A 215 15.48 19.89 -8.12
C LEU A 215 14.25 19.37 -8.88
N LEU A 216 13.56 20.24 -9.63
CA LEU A 216 12.35 19.90 -10.38
C LEU A 216 12.69 19.43 -11.82
N GLY A 217 12.11 18.30 -12.22
CA GLY A 217 12.41 17.67 -13.51
C GLY A 217 11.52 16.46 -13.81
N SER A 218 11.88 15.70 -14.84
CA SER A 218 11.13 14.54 -15.34
C SER A 218 12.10 13.47 -15.82
N SER A 219 11.83 12.19 -15.51
CA SER A 219 12.69 11.06 -15.89
C SER A 219 11.90 9.77 -16.10
N GLY A 220 12.21 9.04 -17.17
CA GLY A 220 11.39 7.92 -17.64
C GLY A 220 10.22 8.37 -18.53
N THR A 221 9.30 7.45 -18.82
CA THR A 221 8.22 7.65 -19.81
C THR A 221 6.85 7.48 -19.14
N ALA A 222 5.99 8.49 -19.25
CA ALA A 222 4.60 8.38 -18.81
C ALA A 222 3.79 7.48 -19.77
N LEU A 223 2.78 6.78 -19.24
CA LEU A 223 1.84 6.03 -20.07
C LEU A 223 0.82 6.99 -20.72
N PRO A 224 0.29 6.69 -21.91
CA PRO A 224 -0.79 7.48 -22.50
C PRO A 224 -2.06 7.41 -21.62
N PHE A 225 -2.82 8.50 -21.56
CA PHE A 225 -4.11 8.49 -20.88
C PHE A 225 -5.10 7.65 -21.69
N GLN A 226 -5.75 6.66 -21.06
CA GLN A 226 -6.75 5.82 -21.71
C GLN A 226 -8.10 5.98 -21.01
N THR A 227 -9.14 6.39 -21.75
CA THR A 227 -10.52 6.33 -21.25
C THR A 227 -10.88 4.87 -20.95
N PRO A 228 -11.29 4.51 -19.72
CA PRO A 228 -11.51 3.12 -19.36
C PRO A 228 -12.77 2.55 -20.01
N ASP A 229 -12.60 1.44 -20.72
CA ASP A 229 -13.66 0.74 -21.45
C ASP A 229 -14.51 -0.12 -20.49
N LEU A 230 -15.78 0.26 -20.34
CA LEU A 230 -16.77 -0.44 -19.51
C LEU A 230 -17.15 -1.81 -20.08
N GLU A 231 -17.37 -1.91 -21.39
CA GLU A 231 -17.92 -3.12 -21.99
C GLU A 231 -16.83 -4.18 -22.20
N ARG A 232 -15.59 -3.76 -22.51
CA ARG A 232 -14.42 -4.67 -22.50
C ARG A 232 -14.10 -5.18 -21.10
N LEU A 233 -14.25 -4.35 -20.05
CA LEU A 233 -14.08 -4.81 -18.67
C LEU A 233 -15.21 -5.76 -18.26
N ALA A 234 -16.44 -5.53 -18.73
CA ALA A 234 -17.57 -6.43 -18.48
C ALA A 234 -17.40 -7.78 -19.19
N ALA A 235 -16.94 -7.77 -20.45
CA ALA A 235 -16.60 -8.98 -21.18
C ALA A 235 -15.53 -9.81 -20.45
N LEU A 236 -14.43 -9.18 -20.01
CA LEU A 236 -13.38 -9.87 -19.24
C LEU A 236 -13.90 -10.46 -17.92
N VAL A 237 -14.75 -9.71 -17.20
CA VAL A 237 -15.35 -10.16 -15.93
C VAL A 237 -16.27 -11.38 -16.15
N GLU A 238 -17.13 -11.38 -17.15
CA GLU A 238 -17.98 -12.54 -17.43
C GLU A 238 -17.18 -13.71 -18.03
N GLU A 239 -16.13 -13.47 -18.81
CA GLU A 239 -15.28 -14.53 -19.35
C GLU A 239 -14.48 -15.24 -18.24
N VAL A 240 -13.88 -14.50 -17.31
CA VAL A 240 -13.23 -15.07 -16.12
C VAL A 240 -14.24 -15.86 -15.28
N ALA A 241 -15.44 -15.32 -15.06
CA ALA A 241 -16.48 -16.01 -14.31
C ALA A 241 -16.95 -17.31 -14.99
N GLY A 242 -17.13 -17.30 -16.31
CA GLY A 242 -17.52 -18.47 -17.10
C GLY A 242 -16.43 -19.55 -17.15
N ARG A 243 -15.17 -19.15 -17.39
CA ARG A 243 -14.01 -20.05 -17.38
C ARG A 243 -13.80 -20.71 -16.01
N PHE A 244 -13.98 -19.96 -14.91
CA PHE A 244 -13.94 -20.52 -13.56
C PHE A 244 -15.12 -21.47 -13.30
N ALA A 245 -16.34 -21.10 -13.70
CA ALA A 245 -17.55 -21.90 -13.47
C ALA A 245 -17.59 -23.22 -14.27
N ALA A 246 -16.79 -23.36 -15.33
CA ALA A 246 -16.73 -24.58 -16.15
C ALA A 246 -16.12 -25.80 -15.42
N GLY A 247 -15.43 -25.60 -14.29
CA GLY A 247 -14.75 -26.67 -13.56
C GLY A 247 -15.59 -27.29 -12.43
N ASN A 248 -15.77 -28.61 -12.43
CA ASN A 248 -16.39 -29.33 -11.31
C ASN A 248 -15.39 -29.55 -10.15
N HIS A 249 -15.05 -28.48 -9.43
CA HIS A 249 -13.99 -28.48 -8.40
C HIS A 249 -14.47 -28.14 -6.98
N GLY A 250 -15.79 -28.06 -6.74
CA GLY A 250 -16.35 -27.84 -5.39
C GLY A 250 -16.02 -26.48 -4.76
N LEU A 251 -15.75 -25.47 -5.59
CA LEU A 251 -15.53 -24.07 -5.17
C LEU A 251 -16.57 -23.19 -5.85
N ALA A 252 -17.12 -22.21 -5.14
CA ALA A 252 -17.97 -21.17 -5.68
C ALA A 252 -17.19 -19.85 -5.82
N LEU A 253 -17.35 -19.18 -6.95
CA LEU A 253 -17.03 -17.76 -7.07
C LEU A 253 -18.08 -16.99 -6.27
N VAL A 254 -17.66 -16.39 -5.15
CA VAL A 254 -18.55 -15.58 -4.28
C VAL A 254 -18.68 -14.18 -4.86
N GLN A 255 -17.57 -13.63 -5.34
CA GLN A 255 -17.47 -12.25 -5.79
C GLN A 255 -16.37 -12.14 -6.84
N LEU A 256 -16.59 -11.39 -7.91
CA LEU A 256 -15.54 -10.97 -8.84
C LEU A 256 -15.65 -9.46 -9.06
N ARG A 257 -14.54 -8.75 -8.89
CA ARG A 257 -14.46 -7.30 -9.07
C ARG A 257 -13.53 -7.01 -10.23
N GLY A 258 -13.96 -6.13 -11.13
CA GLY A 258 -13.11 -5.54 -12.16
C GLY A 258 -12.90 -4.07 -11.89
N LEU A 259 -11.67 -3.59 -11.95
CA LEU A 259 -11.34 -2.17 -11.90
C LEU A 259 -10.41 -1.85 -13.08
N ALA A 260 -10.80 -0.90 -13.92
CA ALA A 260 -9.90 -0.31 -14.92
C ALA A 260 -9.98 1.20 -14.84
N GLY A 261 -8.85 1.90 -15.00
CA GLY A 261 -8.84 3.35 -14.92
C GLY A 261 -7.52 4.00 -15.30
N SER A 262 -7.60 5.30 -15.60
CA SER A 262 -6.47 6.17 -15.86
C SER A 262 -6.54 7.44 -15.02
N SER A 263 -5.38 8.01 -14.70
CA SER A 263 -5.28 9.35 -14.16
C SER A 263 -4.25 10.15 -14.95
N ALA A 264 -4.61 11.38 -15.30
CA ALA A 264 -3.69 12.38 -15.80
C ALA A 264 -3.47 13.43 -14.71
N ALA A 265 -2.22 13.86 -14.53
CA ALA A 265 -1.82 14.88 -13.58
C ALA A 265 -0.92 15.89 -14.25
N ALA A 266 -1.04 17.14 -13.83
CA ALA A 266 -0.21 18.23 -14.31
C ALA A 266 0.25 19.11 -13.14
N LEU A 267 1.50 19.57 -13.20
CA LEU A 267 2.12 20.43 -12.21
C LEU A 267 2.67 21.68 -12.91
N ALA A 268 2.54 22.84 -12.28
CA ALA A 268 3.23 24.07 -12.67
C ALA A 268 3.71 24.83 -11.43
N THR A 269 4.83 25.52 -11.50
CA THR A 269 5.34 26.37 -10.40
C THR A 269 5.68 27.78 -10.88
N GLY A 270 5.72 28.74 -9.94
CA GLY A 270 6.04 30.15 -10.24
C GLY A 270 7.44 30.35 -10.85
N GLU A 271 8.36 29.42 -10.61
CA GLU A 271 9.72 29.39 -11.17
C GLU A 271 9.79 28.69 -12.55
N GLY A 272 8.66 28.56 -13.25
CA GLY A 272 8.60 28.07 -14.62
C GLY A 272 8.85 26.57 -14.79
N PHE A 273 8.74 25.76 -13.72
CA PHE A 273 8.59 24.32 -13.92
C PHE A 273 7.18 24.02 -14.42
N HIS A 274 7.08 23.10 -15.38
CA HIS A 274 5.81 22.54 -15.84
C HIS A 274 6.01 21.06 -16.19
N ALA A 275 5.02 20.23 -15.87
CA ALA A 275 5.02 18.83 -16.23
C ALA A 275 3.58 18.31 -16.40
N VAL A 276 3.38 17.40 -17.34
CA VAL A 276 2.13 16.65 -17.52
C VAL A 276 2.50 15.19 -17.65
N ALA A 277 1.76 14.30 -16.98
CA ALA A 277 1.93 12.87 -17.08
C ALA A 277 0.60 12.13 -16.88
N SER A 278 0.49 10.96 -17.48
CA SER A 278 -0.64 10.06 -17.29
C SER A 278 -0.18 8.64 -16.97
N ALA A 279 -1.08 7.89 -16.34
CA ALA A 279 -0.85 6.54 -15.89
C ALA A 279 -2.19 5.79 -15.84
N GLY A 280 -2.20 4.52 -16.27
CA GLY A 280 -3.37 3.64 -16.26
C GLY A 280 -3.07 2.27 -15.66
N GLY A 281 -4.13 1.53 -15.33
CA GLY A 281 -4.03 0.18 -14.79
C GLY A 281 -5.37 -0.56 -14.79
N ALA A 282 -5.29 -1.89 -14.80
CA ALA A 282 -6.40 -2.81 -14.62
C ALA A 282 -6.14 -3.77 -13.44
N VAL A 283 -7.20 -4.14 -12.72
CA VAL A 283 -7.18 -5.04 -11.57
C VAL A 283 -8.40 -5.96 -11.60
N LEU A 284 -8.19 -7.24 -11.31
CA LEU A 284 -9.24 -8.22 -11.02
C LEU A 284 -9.07 -8.74 -9.58
N GLU A 285 -10.14 -8.69 -8.79
CA GLU A 285 -10.18 -9.27 -7.44
C GLU A 285 -11.22 -10.39 -7.38
N LEU A 286 -10.78 -11.63 -7.12
CA LEU A 286 -11.65 -12.79 -7.03
C LEU A 286 -11.76 -13.25 -5.57
N LEU A 287 -12.99 -13.44 -5.12
CA LEU A 287 -13.32 -14.02 -3.82
C LEU A 287 -13.94 -15.40 -4.05
N VAL A 288 -13.23 -16.45 -3.64
CA VAL A 288 -13.59 -17.84 -3.91
C VAL A 288 -13.75 -18.60 -2.59
N ALA A 289 -14.80 -19.42 -2.50
CA ALA A 289 -15.12 -20.20 -1.32
C ALA A 289 -15.27 -21.70 -1.65
N PRO A 290 -14.72 -22.63 -0.84
CA PRO A 290 -15.17 -24.01 -0.83
C PRO A 290 -16.61 -24.13 -0.28
N SER A 291 -17.23 -25.31 -0.39
CA SER A 291 -18.52 -25.60 0.26
C SER A 291 -18.47 -25.44 1.78
N GLU A 292 -17.34 -25.78 2.40
CA GLU A 292 -17.03 -25.60 3.82
C GLU A 292 -15.62 -25.04 3.96
N GLY A 293 -15.45 -23.94 4.69
CA GLY A 293 -14.14 -23.30 4.91
C GLY A 293 -14.14 -21.78 4.70
N PRO A 294 -12.96 -21.15 4.72
CA PRO A 294 -12.82 -19.70 4.70
C PRO A 294 -12.90 -19.09 3.29
N TRP A 295 -13.18 -17.78 3.26
CA TRP A 295 -12.92 -16.88 2.14
C TRP A 295 -11.48 -17.02 1.61
N ARG A 296 -11.25 -17.15 0.30
CA ARG A 296 -9.93 -16.95 -0.33
C ARG A 296 -9.95 -15.76 -1.27
N HIS A 297 -8.93 -14.91 -1.19
CA HIS A 297 -8.82 -13.70 -1.99
C HIS A 297 -7.65 -13.78 -2.96
N PHE A 298 -7.93 -13.58 -4.25
CA PHE A 298 -6.95 -13.48 -5.32
C PHE A 298 -7.01 -12.08 -5.93
N HIS A 299 -5.84 -11.58 -6.32
CA HIS A 299 -5.69 -10.23 -6.85
C HIS A 299 -4.70 -10.29 -8.01
N PHE A 300 -5.14 -9.86 -9.19
CA PHE A 300 -4.34 -9.78 -10.40
C PHE A 300 -4.35 -8.34 -10.87
N ALA A 301 -3.20 -7.78 -11.26
CA ALA A 301 -3.09 -6.39 -11.68
C ALA A 301 -2.09 -6.24 -12.83
N ALA A 302 -2.38 -5.34 -13.77
CA ALA A 302 -1.53 -5.08 -14.93
C ALA A 302 -1.65 -3.62 -15.44
N PRO A 303 -0.70 -3.13 -16.26
CA PRO A 303 -0.74 -1.77 -16.82
C PRO A 303 -1.95 -1.50 -17.73
N ALA A 304 -2.40 -2.49 -18.51
CA ALA A 304 -3.58 -2.38 -19.35
C ALA A 304 -4.55 -3.56 -19.15
N LEU A 305 -5.81 -3.34 -19.53
CA LEU A 305 -6.85 -4.37 -19.48
C LEU A 305 -6.58 -5.53 -20.46
N ALA A 306 -5.77 -5.30 -21.49
CA ALA A 306 -5.38 -6.31 -22.47
C ALA A 306 -4.38 -7.35 -21.91
N ASP A 307 -3.68 -7.01 -20.83
CA ASP A 307 -2.58 -7.81 -20.27
C ASP A 307 -3.08 -8.89 -19.28
N LEU A 308 -4.38 -8.87 -18.97
CA LEU A 308 -5.03 -9.79 -18.05
C LEU A 308 -5.70 -10.94 -18.83
N ASP A 309 -4.96 -12.03 -19.05
CA ASP A 309 -5.49 -13.24 -19.68
C ASP A 309 -6.58 -13.89 -18.81
N PRO A 310 -7.85 -13.98 -19.28
CA PRO A 310 -8.93 -14.59 -18.52
C PRO A 310 -8.75 -16.09 -18.28
N ALA A 311 -7.98 -16.80 -19.12
CA ALA A 311 -7.66 -18.20 -18.92
C ALA A 311 -6.67 -18.39 -17.76
N ALA A 312 -5.50 -17.72 -17.80
CA ALA A 312 -4.53 -17.77 -16.70
C ALA A 312 -5.10 -17.25 -15.38
N VAL A 313 -5.94 -16.20 -15.39
CA VAL A 313 -6.60 -15.70 -14.16
C VAL A 313 -7.53 -16.75 -13.56
N ALA A 314 -8.42 -17.35 -14.36
CA ALA A 314 -9.33 -18.39 -13.88
C ALA A 314 -8.57 -19.64 -13.38
N GLU A 315 -7.55 -20.06 -14.12
CA GLU A 315 -6.79 -21.29 -13.84
C GLU A 315 -5.91 -21.15 -12.58
N ARG A 316 -5.09 -20.09 -12.47
CA ARG A 316 -4.30 -19.84 -11.25
C ARG A 316 -5.19 -19.73 -10.02
N THR A 317 -6.35 -19.07 -10.16
CA THR A 317 -7.36 -18.99 -9.09
C THR A 317 -7.87 -20.38 -8.71
N ARG A 318 -8.22 -21.24 -9.68
CA ARG A 318 -8.70 -22.61 -9.46
C ARG A 318 -7.65 -23.48 -8.76
N GLU A 319 -6.43 -23.52 -9.27
CA GLU A 319 -5.34 -24.33 -8.72
C GLU A 319 -4.98 -23.90 -7.29
N ALA A 320 -4.71 -22.61 -7.09
CA ALA A 320 -4.33 -22.09 -5.78
C ALA A 320 -5.50 -22.09 -4.77
N ALA A 321 -6.77 -22.09 -5.22
CA ALA A 321 -7.92 -22.33 -4.37
C ALA A 321 -8.20 -23.83 -4.09
N LEU A 322 -7.64 -24.75 -4.85
CA LEU A 322 -7.66 -26.18 -4.50
C LEU A 322 -6.61 -26.51 -3.42
N LEU A 323 -5.54 -25.71 -3.31
CA LEU A 323 -4.60 -25.79 -2.18
C LEU A 323 -5.32 -25.61 -0.84
N ALA A 324 -5.18 -26.62 0.01
CA ALA A 324 -5.77 -26.69 1.34
C ALA A 324 -7.27 -26.37 1.40
N THR A 325 -8.09 -27.12 0.66
CA THR A 325 -9.55 -27.15 0.86
C THR A 325 -9.98 -27.96 2.09
N ARG A 326 -9.12 -28.86 2.60
CA ARG A 326 -9.39 -29.74 3.75
C ARG A 326 -8.17 -29.80 4.69
N GLY A 327 -8.43 -30.07 5.97
CA GLY A 327 -7.43 -30.13 7.03
C GLY A 327 -7.91 -29.49 8.34
N ARG A 328 -7.03 -29.40 9.34
CA ARG A 328 -7.26 -28.71 10.63
C ARG A 328 -6.19 -27.62 10.81
N PRO A 329 -6.44 -26.55 11.59
CA PRO A 329 -5.38 -25.61 11.96
C PRO A 329 -4.21 -26.32 12.67
N PRO A 330 -2.95 -25.84 12.51
CA PRO A 330 -1.80 -26.37 13.24
C PRO A 330 -1.84 -25.95 14.72
N GLU A 331 -1.12 -26.66 15.58
CA GLU A 331 -0.88 -26.19 16.95
C GLU A 331 -0.05 -24.90 16.94
N ARG A 332 -0.33 -23.98 17.88
CA ARG A 332 0.35 -22.68 17.96
C ARG A 332 1.85 -22.85 18.23
N GLN A 333 2.67 -22.44 17.27
CA GLN A 333 4.12 -22.67 17.30
C GLN A 333 4.92 -21.52 16.68
N LEU A 334 6.23 -21.48 16.95
CA LEU A 334 7.18 -20.69 16.18
C LEU A 334 7.73 -21.59 15.07
N ALA A 335 7.41 -21.28 13.82
CA ALA A 335 7.83 -22.06 12.66
C ALA A 335 8.60 -21.22 11.65
N ASP A 336 9.31 -21.89 10.75
CA ASP A 336 9.85 -21.27 9.55
C ASP A 336 8.76 -21.20 8.48
N VAL A 337 8.66 -20.06 7.81
CA VAL A 337 7.49 -19.71 7.01
C VAL A 337 7.94 -19.12 5.68
N ILE A 338 7.53 -19.76 4.59
CA ILE A 338 7.54 -19.16 3.25
C ILE A 338 6.18 -18.48 3.05
N LEU A 339 6.19 -17.20 2.71
CA LEU A 339 5.00 -16.48 2.23
C LEU A 339 5.05 -16.47 0.71
N ALA A 340 4.01 -16.95 0.03
CA ALA A 340 3.83 -16.74 -1.40
C ALA A 340 3.68 -15.24 -1.74
N PRO A 341 3.91 -14.79 -2.99
CA PRO A 341 3.84 -13.38 -3.40
C PRO A 341 2.61 -12.62 -2.88
N ALA A 342 1.42 -13.17 -3.10
CA ALA A 342 0.14 -12.58 -2.66
C ALA A 342 -0.02 -12.46 -1.13
N VAL A 343 0.72 -13.28 -0.36
CA VAL A 343 0.75 -13.24 1.11
C VAL A 343 1.87 -12.30 1.62
N ALA A 344 2.97 -12.18 0.87
CA ALA A 344 4.07 -11.28 1.19
C ALA A 344 3.73 -9.80 0.91
N ALA A 345 3.07 -9.50 -0.22
CA ALA A 345 2.87 -8.13 -0.69
C ALA A 345 2.19 -7.18 0.32
N PRO A 346 1.13 -7.58 1.06
CA PRO A 346 0.52 -6.71 2.08
C PRO A 346 1.47 -6.40 3.26
N LEU A 347 2.38 -7.31 3.60
CA LEU A 347 3.37 -7.12 4.66
C LEU A 347 4.57 -6.29 4.18
N VAL A 348 4.97 -6.41 2.92
CA VAL A 348 5.96 -5.53 2.27
C VAL A 348 5.43 -4.08 2.22
N ALA A 349 4.16 -3.89 1.81
CA ALA A 349 3.51 -2.58 1.85
C ALA A 349 3.48 -1.99 3.27
N ALA A 350 3.05 -2.76 4.26
CA ALA A 350 3.00 -2.33 5.66
C ALA A 350 4.39 -1.98 6.23
N LEU A 351 5.43 -2.72 5.84
CA LEU A 351 6.81 -2.43 6.22
C LEU A 351 7.28 -1.09 5.62
N ALA A 352 7.04 -0.85 4.33
CA ALA A 352 7.49 0.36 3.65
C ALA A 352 6.85 1.66 4.19
N GLN A 353 5.63 1.61 4.72
CA GLN A 353 5.03 2.77 5.41
C GLN A 353 5.85 3.22 6.65
N ARG A 354 6.72 2.36 7.20
CA ARG A 354 7.66 2.68 8.29
C ARG A 354 9.04 3.15 7.81
N LEU A 355 9.23 3.28 6.50
CA LEU A 355 10.44 3.75 5.83
C LEU A 355 10.26 5.16 5.22
N THR A 356 9.25 5.91 5.68
CA THR A 356 9.11 7.34 5.40
C THR A 356 9.88 8.17 6.43
N ALA A 357 10.26 9.41 6.10
CA ALA A 357 10.95 10.32 7.01
C ALA A 357 10.08 10.70 8.24
N ALA A 358 8.77 10.82 8.05
CA ALA A 358 7.81 11.12 9.11
C ALA A 358 7.39 9.91 9.97
N ALA A 359 7.81 8.68 9.63
CA ALA A 359 7.46 7.50 10.41
C ALA A 359 8.49 7.19 11.50
N GLU A 360 8.01 7.12 12.74
CA GLU A 360 8.75 6.62 13.91
C GLU A 360 9.60 5.38 13.56
N PRO A 361 10.92 5.41 13.77
CA PRO A 361 11.80 4.28 13.47
C PRO A 361 11.31 2.99 14.14
N LEU A 362 11.53 1.85 13.49
CA LEU A 362 11.23 0.54 14.09
C LEU A 362 12.20 0.16 15.24
N GLY A 363 12.89 1.15 15.83
CA GLY A 363 13.92 1.08 16.85
C GLY A 363 15.16 0.30 16.41
N ALA A 364 15.92 -0.22 17.39
CA ALA A 364 17.05 -1.13 17.15
C ALA A 364 16.59 -2.48 16.58
N ALA A 365 16.22 -2.48 15.31
CA ALA A 365 15.93 -3.65 14.50
C ALA A 365 17.22 -4.08 13.79
N ARG A 366 17.70 -5.30 14.06
CA ARG A 366 18.66 -5.93 13.13
C ARG A 366 17.92 -6.14 11.81
N VAL A 367 18.43 -5.55 10.73
CA VAL A 367 17.94 -5.80 9.37
C VAL A 367 18.72 -6.98 8.78
N SER A 368 18.03 -7.87 8.06
CA SER A 368 18.66 -9.01 7.38
C SER A 368 19.35 -8.58 6.10
N ARG A 369 20.50 -9.17 5.80
CA ARG A 369 21.20 -8.99 4.52
C ARG A 369 20.46 -9.60 3.32
N ALA A 370 19.46 -10.46 3.58
CA ALA A 370 18.57 -11.00 2.55
C ALA A 370 17.52 -9.97 2.07
N TRP A 371 17.39 -8.80 2.72
CA TRP A 371 16.54 -7.72 2.21
C TRP A 371 17.30 -6.89 1.18
N ARG A 372 16.75 -6.86 -0.05
CA ARG A 372 16.88 -5.73 -0.96
C ARG A 372 15.48 -5.25 -1.34
N LEU A 373 15.11 -4.06 -0.85
CA LEU A 373 13.80 -3.43 -1.06
C LEU A 373 14.00 -2.02 -1.60
N VAL A 374 13.37 -1.71 -2.73
CA VAL A 374 13.43 -0.41 -3.39
C VAL A 374 12.03 0.15 -3.63
N ASP A 375 11.91 1.48 -3.76
CA ASP A 375 10.76 2.13 -4.41
C ASP A 375 11.22 2.51 -5.83
N ASP A 376 10.90 1.67 -6.81
CA ASP A 376 11.40 1.74 -8.19
C ASP A 376 10.44 2.50 -9.09
N ARG A 377 10.34 3.81 -8.86
CA ARG A 377 9.29 4.68 -9.45
C ARG A 377 9.22 4.70 -10.98
N PRO A 378 10.34 4.65 -11.74
CA PRO A 378 10.31 4.53 -13.20
C PRO A 378 10.33 3.07 -13.70
N GLY A 379 10.30 2.08 -12.80
CA GLY A 379 10.47 0.66 -13.15
C GLY A 379 9.23 0.03 -13.81
N PRO A 380 9.39 -0.93 -14.75
CA PRO A 380 8.28 -1.50 -15.53
C PRO A 380 7.32 -2.37 -14.70
N ALA A 381 7.75 -2.85 -13.52
CA ALA A 381 6.89 -3.54 -12.56
C ALA A 381 5.97 -2.57 -11.77
N GLY A 382 6.13 -1.26 -11.99
CA GLY A 382 5.29 -0.23 -11.41
C GLY A 382 3.97 -0.12 -12.15
N LEU A 383 2.89 -0.54 -11.47
CA LEU A 383 1.55 -0.10 -11.83
C LEU A 383 1.50 1.42 -11.58
N LEU A 384 1.32 2.19 -12.65
CA LEU A 384 1.35 3.67 -12.69
C LEU A 384 2.77 4.33 -12.60
N PRO A 385 3.67 4.13 -13.58
CA PRO A 385 4.95 4.83 -13.61
C PRO A 385 4.73 6.30 -14.04
N LEU A 386 4.88 7.22 -13.09
CA LEU A 386 4.91 8.67 -13.36
C LEU A 386 6.37 9.14 -13.40
N PRO A 387 6.76 10.02 -14.35
CA PRO A 387 8.15 10.42 -14.51
C PRO A 387 8.61 11.52 -13.52
N TRP A 388 7.71 11.96 -12.64
CA TRP A 388 7.96 12.86 -11.52
C TRP A 388 7.14 12.44 -10.31
N ASP A 389 7.62 12.76 -9.10
CA ASP A 389 7.00 12.36 -7.85
C ASP A 389 5.90 13.32 -7.38
N GLY A 390 5.35 13.11 -6.18
CA GLY A 390 4.27 13.95 -5.63
C GLY A 390 4.57 15.45 -5.53
N GLU A 391 5.80 15.92 -5.75
CA GLU A 391 6.22 17.33 -5.71
C GLU A 391 6.96 17.81 -6.96
N GLY A 392 7.06 17.00 -8.03
CA GLY A 392 7.75 17.37 -9.25
C GLY A 392 9.26 17.07 -9.27
N LEU A 393 9.77 16.33 -8.27
CA LEU A 393 11.13 15.78 -8.33
C LEU A 393 11.16 14.62 -9.35
N PRO A 394 12.24 14.45 -10.14
CA PRO A 394 12.37 13.37 -11.11
C PRO A 394 12.14 11.98 -10.49
N ALA A 395 11.38 11.12 -11.18
CA ALA A 395 11.14 9.76 -10.73
C ALA A 395 12.42 8.90 -10.83
N ARG A 396 12.93 8.50 -9.66
CA ARG A 396 14.10 7.63 -9.50
C ARG A 396 13.78 6.37 -8.73
N ARG A 397 14.68 5.40 -8.79
CA ARG A 397 14.78 4.33 -7.80
C ARG A 397 15.25 4.93 -6.47
N ILE A 398 14.61 4.51 -5.38
CA ILE A 398 14.99 4.87 -4.01
C ILE A 398 15.32 3.55 -3.29
N GLU A 399 16.56 3.36 -2.82
CA GLU A 399 16.94 2.12 -2.13
C GLU A 399 16.56 2.22 -0.66
N LEU A 400 15.51 1.51 -0.25
CA LEU A 400 14.96 1.62 1.11
C LEU A 400 15.71 0.70 2.07
N ILE A 401 16.02 -0.53 1.63
CA ILE A 401 16.77 -1.53 2.40
C ILE A 401 17.76 -2.23 1.48
N ALA A 402 19.03 -2.28 1.86
CA ALA A 402 20.04 -3.11 1.21
C ALA A 402 21.24 -3.36 2.13
N GLY A 403 21.93 -4.50 1.97
CA GLY A 403 23.18 -4.79 2.69
C GLY A 403 23.05 -5.12 4.18
N GLY A 404 21.82 -5.16 4.71
CA GLY A 404 21.54 -5.38 6.14
C GLY A 404 21.28 -4.09 6.94
N GLU A 405 20.90 -3.00 6.29
CA GLU A 405 20.49 -1.73 6.92
C GLU A 405 19.42 -1.01 6.08
N VAL A 406 18.74 -0.03 6.70
CA VAL A 406 17.89 0.93 5.98
C VAL A 406 18.81 1.97 5.35
N ARG A 407 18.67 2.22 4.04
CA ARG A 407 19.57 3.11 3.27
C ARG A 407 18.97 4.50 3.13
N GLU A 408 17.84 4.60 2.44
CA GLU A 408 17.08 5.83 2.27
C GLU A 408 15.75 5.80 3.03
N ARG A 409 15.12 6.97 3.19
CA ARG A 409 13.73 7.11 3.60
C ARG A 409 12.97 7.97 2.62
N LEU A 410 11.71 7.62 2.38
CA LEU A 410 10.82 8.39 1.51
C LEU A 410 10.46 9.71 2.20
N ALA A 411 10.67 10.85 1.53
CA ALA A 411 10.51 12.18 2.11
C ALA A 411 9.83 13.14 1.12
N THR A 412 8.98 14.03 1.64
CA THR A 412 8.70 15.30 0.93
C THR A 412 9.89 16.25 1.08
N TRP A 413 9.95 17.29 0.26
CA TRP A 413 10.86 18.43 0.45
C TRP A 413 10.76 18.98 1.89
N ALA A 414 9.54 19.20 2.37
CA ALA A 414 9.34 19.69 3.74
C ALA A 414 9.82 18.70 4.81
N ASP A 415 9.79 17.38 4.57
CA ASP A 415 10.33 16.38 5.51
C ASP A 415 11.86 16.33 5.47
N ALA A 416 12.47 16.50 4.30
CA ALA A 416 13.91 16.58 4.11
C ALA A 416 14.50 17.77 4.88
N GLU A 417 13.97 18.97 4.66
CA GLU A 417 14.38 20.21 5.35
C GLU A 417 14.27 20.11 6.88
N ARG A 418 13.23 19.44 7.40
CA ARG A 418 13.06 19.23 8.86
C ARG A 418 13.96 18.14 9.45
N SER A 419 14.61 17.31 8.64
CA SER A 419 15.38 16.14 9.09
C SER A 419 16.85 16.15 8.68
N GLY A 420 17.27 17.07 7.80
CA GLY A 420 18.58 17.03 7.15
C GLY A 420 18.75 15.85 6.17
N GLY A 421 17.65 15.21 5.78
CA GLY A 421 17.64 14.08 4.84
C GLY A 421 17.59 14.51 3.37
N ALA A 422 17.71 13.54 2.46
CA ALA A 422 17.47 13.77 1.04
C ALA A 422 15.95 13.78 0.74
N PRO A 423 15.45 14.69 -0.13
CA PRO A 423 14.07 14.67 -0.57
C PRO A 423 13.83 13.60 -1.66
N GLY A 424 12.55 13.33 -1.91
CA GLY A 424 12.09 12.36 -2.90
C GLY A 424 11.37 11.19 -2.23
N GLY A 425 10.24 10.81 -2.81
CA GLY A 425 9.34 9.84 -2.19
C GLY A 425 7.94 10.40 -1.91
N ALA A 426 7.62 11.59 -2.40
CA ALA A 426 6.30 12.17 -2.24
C ALA A 426 5.26 11.45 -3.12
N VAL A 427 4.01 11.39 -2.64
CA VAL A 427 2.86 10.84 -3.37
C VAL A 427 1.64 11.75 -3.21
N ARG A 428 0.90 11.95 -4.32
CA ARG A 428 -0.27 12.84 -4.38
C ARG A 428 -1.50 12.12 -4.99
N PRO A 429 -2.12 11.17 -4.27
CA PRO A 429 -3.20 10.31 -4.80
C PRO A 429 -4.53 11.02 -5.07
N SER A 430 -4.71 12.26 -4.60
CA SER A 430 -5.80 13.16 -4.99
C SER A 430 -5.33 14.61 -4.84
N TYR A 431 -5.95 15.55 -5.56
CA TYR A 431 -5.67 16.98 -5.44
C TYR A 431 -6.17 17.58 -4.10
N ARG A 432 -7.03 16.85 -3.36
CA ARG A 432 -7.69 17.32 -2.13
C ARG A 432 -6.77 17.52 -0.92
N HIS A 433 -5.53 17.07 -1.00
CA HIS A 433 -4.57 17.09 0.10
C HIS A 433 -3.18 17.52 -0.40
N PRO A 434 -2.32 18.08 0.49
CA PRO A 434 -0.91 18.25 0.20
C PRO A 434 -0.22 16.93 -0.17
N PRO A 435 0.93 16.98 -0.85
CA PRO A 435 1.80 15.81 -0.99
C PRO A 435 2.24 15.30 0.38
N ARG A 436 2.53 14.00 0.47
CA ARG A 436 3.11 13.35 1.66
C ARG A 436 4.16 12.33 1.23
N ALA A 437 5.10 12.02 2.11
CA ALA A 437 5.96 10.85 1.93
C ALA A 437 5.12 9.56 1.89
N GLY A 438 5.46 8.64 0.98
CA GLY A 438 4.84 7.32 0.91
C GLY A 438 5.28 6.52 -0.32
N PRO A 439 5.23 5.18 -0.27
CA PRO A 439 5.70 4.33 -1.38
C PRO A 439 4.84 4.47 -2.64
N ALA A 440 5.45 4.33 -3.81
CA ALA A 440 4.76 4.34 -5.10
C ALA A 440 4.80 2.98 -5.81
N ASN A 441 6.01 2.43 -6.02
CA ASN A 441 6.24 1.10 -6.60
C ASN A 441 7.31 0.33 -5.81
N LEU A 442 6.88 -0.47 -4.84
CA LEU A 442 7.78 -1.30 -4.06
C LEU A 442 8.22 -2.52 -4.85
N VAL A 443 9.53 -2.74 -4.95
CA VAL A 443 10.10 -3.96 -5.55
C VAL A 443 11.05 -4.62 -4.55
N VAL A 444 10.76 -5.87 -4.20
CA VAL A 444 11.73 -6.74 -3.53
C VAL A 444 12.60 -7.38 -4.61
N LEU A 445 13.91 -7.13 -4.56
CA LEU A 445 14.88 -7.64 -5.52
C LEU A 445 15.52 -8.93 -4.96
N PRO A 446 15.24 -10.11 -5.56
CA PRO A 446 15.70 -11.38 -5.00
C PRO A 446 17.18 -11.66 -5.35
N GLU A 447 18.05 -11.59 -4.35
CA GLU A 447 19.49 -11.75 -4.50
C GLU A 447 20.06 -12.77 -3.49
N PRO A 448 20.38 -14.02 -3.91
CA PRO A 448 20.05 -14.64 -5.20
C PRO A 448 18.55 -14.97 -5.34
N ALA A 449 18.07 -15.04 -6.58
CA ALA A 449 16.74 -15.52 -6.92
C ALA A 449 16.72 -17.05 -6.90
N LEU A 450 16.12 -17.64 -5.86
CA LEU A 450 16.04 -19.09 -5.70
C LEU A 450 14.85 -19.70 -6.46
N GLN A 451 15.04 -20.91 -6.96
CA GLN A 451 13.91 -21.73 -7.42
C GLN A 451 13.03 -22.14 -6.24
N GLN A 452 11.74 -22.36 -6.51
CA GLN A 452 10.77 -22.73 -5.46
C GLN A 452 11.19 -24.00 -4.70
N SER A 453 11.79 -24.97 -5.40
CA SER A 453 12.37 -26.19 -4.82
C SER A 453 13.54 -25.92 -3.88
N GLU A 454 14.42 -24.98 -4.19
CA GLU A 454 15.54 -24.57 -3.33
C GLU A 454 15.06 -23.79 -2.10
N LEU A 455 14.03 -22.96 -2.27
CA LEU A 455 13.42 -22.21 -1.18
C LEU A 455 12.71 -23.16 -0.19
N LEU A 456 12.00 -24.16 -0.72
CA LEU A 456 11.41 -25.27 0.06
C LEU A 456 12.49 -26.11 0.74
N ALA A 457 13.56 -26.51 0.05
CA ALA A 457 14.64 -27.33 0.61
C ALA A 457 15.34 -26.70 1.83
N ARG A 458 15.27 -25.37 1.98
CA ARG A 458 15.76 -24.65 3.18
C ARG A 458 14.84 -24.79 4.40
N VAL A 459 13.67 -25.41 4.26
CA VAL A 459 12.67 -25.61 5.32
C VAL A 459 12.64 -27.08 5.76
N GLU A 460 13.26 -27.34 6.90
CA GLU A 460 13.25 -28.65 7.57
C GLU A 460 11.88 -28.92 8.20
N HIS A 461 11.38 -28.00 9.03
CA HIS A 461 10.03 -28.02 9.59
C HIS A 461 9.42 -26.61 9.52
N GLY A 462 8.38 -26.43 8.71
CA GLY A 462 7.77 -25.13 8.51
C GLY A 462 6.45 -25.18 7.74
N PHE A 463 6.09 -24.05 7.13
CA PHE A 463 4.85 -23.87 6.36
C PHE A 463 5.08 -22.98 5.13
N TYR A 464 4.39 -23.30 4.03
CA TYR A 464 4.19 -22.46 2.86
C TYR A 464 2.78 -21.87 2.93
N LEU A 465 2.66 -20.55 3.07
CA LEU A 465 1.37 -19.83 3.07
C LEU A 465 1.08 -19.38 1.64
N ALA A 466 0.11 -20.04 1.01
CA ALA A 466 -0.12 -19.96 -0.42
C ALA A 466 -1.07 -18.82 -0.83
N VAL A 467 -2.19 -18.64 -0.12
CA VAL A 467 -3.28 -17.74 -0.53
C VAL A 467 -3.83 -16.97 0.67
N PRO A 468 -4.03 -15.63 0.57
CA PRO A 468 -4.70 -14.83 1.60
C PRO A 468 -6.13 -15.31 1.88
N ALA A 469 -6.45 -15.46 3.17
CA ALA A 469 -7.76 -15.85 3.69
C ALA A 469 -8.38 -14.75 4.57
N GLY A 470 -8.14 -13.48 4.19
CA GLY A 470 -8.57 -12.27 4.89
C GLY A 470 -7.59 -11.11 4.68
N ALA A 471 -8.02 -9.89 5.02
CA ALA A 471 -7.14 -8.72 4.98
C ALA A 471 -6.13 -8.75 6.15
N VAL A 472 -4.87 -8.38 5.87
CA VAL A 472 -3.85 -8.21 6.91
C VAL A 472 -4.28 -7.11 7.89
N GLN A 473 -4.13 -7.38 9.19
CA GLN A 473 -4.32 -6.40 10.26
C GLN A 473 -2.94 -5.98 10.75
N VAL A 474 -2.68 -4.67 10.85
CA VAL A 474 -1.41 -4.13 11.34
C VAL A 474 -1.70 -3.03 12.34
N ASP A 475 -1.22 -3.19 13.57
CA ASP A 475 -1.29 -2.13 14.57
C ASP A 475 -0.26 -1.04 14.25
N ALA A 476 -0.73 0.18 14.03
CA ALA A 476 0.10 1.32 13.64
C ALA A 476 1.08 1.75 14.75
N ALA A 477 0.77 1.50 16.02
CA ALA A 477 1.63 1.90 17.14
C ALA A 477 2.81 0.93 17.32
N SER A 478 2.53 -0.36 17.60
CA SER A 478 3.55 -1.38 17.87
C SER A 478 4.16 -2.02 16.62
N GLY A 479 3.56 -1.83 15.44
CA GLY A 479 3.94 -2.52 14.22
C GLY A 479 3.74 -4.03 14.29
N ARG A 480 2.89 -4.53 15.20
CA ARG A 480 2.46 -5.94 15.23
C ARG A 480 1.45 -6.20 14.12
N PHE A 481 1.44 -7.42 13.60
CA PHE A 481 0.50 -7.82 12.56
C PHE A 481 -0.15 -9.18 12.84
N GLU A 482 -1.33 -9.37 12.25
CA GLU A 482 -2.03 -10.63 12.11
C GLU A 482 -2.48 -10.81 10.65
N LEU A 483 -2.19 -11.96 10.06
CA LEU A 483 -2.57 -12.32 8.69
C LEU A 483 -3.18 -13.72 8.68
N ARG A 484 -4.26 -13.92 7.93
CA ARG A 484 -4.90 -15.23 7.74
C ARG A 484 -4.65 -15.74 6.32
N ALA A 485 -4.32 -17.02 6.18
CA ALA A 485 -4.01 -17.64 4.89
C ALA A 485 -4.42 -19.11 4.83
N ALA A 486 -4.54 -19.66 3.63
CA ALA A 486 -4.45 -21.10 3.39
C ALA A 486 -2.97 -21.51 3.32
N ALA A 487 -2.60 -22.63 3.93
CA ALA A 487 -1.21 -23.05 4.06
C ALA A 487 -0.99 -24.56 3.87
N VAL A 488 0.27 -24.92 3.59
CA VAL A 488 0.76 -26.29 3.49
C VAL A 488 1.96 -26.44 4.42
N ALA A 489 1.93 -27.40 5.35
CA ALA A 489 3.08 -27.75 6.15
C ALA A 489 4.18 -28.37 5.27
N VAL A 490 5.41 -27.91 5.46
CA VAL A 490 6.61 -28.39 4.75
C VAL A 490 7.46 -29.19 5.72
N ARG A 491 7.93 -30.37 5.27
CA ARG A 491 8.79 -31.29 6.03
C ARG A 491 9.92 -31.77 5.13
N HIS A 492 11.16 -31.47 5.51
CA HIS A 492 12.38 -31.73 4.74
C HIS A 492 12.25 -31.31 3.26
N GLY A 493 11.77 -30.09 3.04
CA GLY A 493 11.50 -29.51 1.72
C GLY A 493 10.29 -30.06 0.95
N LYS A 494 9.53 -31.00 1.50
CA LYS A 494 8.36 -31.61 0.83
C LYS A 494 7.04 -31.13 1.45
N PRO A 495 5.97 -30.91 0.65
CA PRO A 495 4.60 -30.78 1.15
C PRO A 495 4.20 -32.00 2.00
N ALA A 496 3.57 -31.77 3.15
CA ALA A 496 3.23 -32.84 4.11
C ALA A 496 1.76 -32.84 4.55
N ALA A 497 1.20 -31.68 4.89
CA ALA A 497 -0.19 -31.56 5.32
C ALA A 497 -0.79 -30.22 4.88
N ALA A 498 -2.10 -30.20 4.59
CA ALA A 498 -2.82 -29.01 4.21
C ALA A 498 -3.60 -28.41 5.40
N HIS A 499 -3.60 -27.08 5.48
CA HIS A 499 -4.24 -26.29 6.54
C HIS A 499 -5.12 -25.20 5.89
N PRO A 500 -6.45 -25.39 5.80
CA PRO A 500 -7.34 -24.48 5.08
C PRO A 500 -7.37 -23.05 5.63
N LEU A 501 -7.07 -22.94 6.92
CA LEU A 501 -6.87 -21.68 7.60
C LEU A 501 -5.71 -21.82 8.58
N VAL A 502 -4.76 -20.89 8.47
CA VAL A 502 -3.77 -20.57 9.50
C VAL A 502 -3.81 -19.07 9.78
N THR A 503 -3.32 -18.68 10.95
CA THR A 503 -3.15 -17.29 11.35
C THR A 503 -1.69 -17.01 11.72
N LEU A 504 -1.01 -16.30 10.84
CA LEU A 504 0.35 -15.82 11.00
C LEU A 504 0.37 -14.56 11.89
N ARG A 505 1.26 -14.52 12.87
CA ARG A 505 1.44 -13.38 13.79
C ARG A 505 2.90 -12.97 13.90
N GLY A 506 3.14 -11.67 14.05
CA GLY A 506 4.49 -11.14 14.17
C GLY A 506 4.54 -9.63 14.36
N SER A 507 5.65 -9.03 13.93
CA SER A 507 5.82 -7.57 13.83
C SER A 507 6.70 -7.19 12.66
N LEU A 508 6.59 -5.96 12.17
CA LEU A 508 7.43 -5.42 11.09
C LEU A 508 8.92 -5.44 11.47
N ARG A 509 9.25 -5.20 12.75
CA ARG A 509 10.61 -5.41 13.30
C ARG A 509 11.07 -6.86 13.14
N ARG A 510 10.19 -7.85 13.35
CA ARG A 510 10.54 -9.27 13.16
C ARG A 510 10.80 -9.57 11.69
N LEU A 511 9.98 -9.07 10.76
CA LEU A 511 10.19 -9.28 9.31
C LEU A 511 11.53 -8.71 8.83
N LEU A 512 11.89 -7.50 9.26
CA LEU A 512 13.21 -6.91 8.97
C LEU A 512 14.37 -7.85 9.32
N GLY A 513 14.34 -8.46 10.51
CA GLY A 513 15.44 -9.30 11.01
C GLY A 513 15.33 -10.80 10.73
N ALA A 514 14.19 -11.29 10.22
CA ALA A 514 13.91 -12.71 10.08
C ALA A 514 13.93 -13.25 8.64
N LEU A 515 13.94 -12.38 7.62
CA LEU A 515 14.07 -12.81 6.22
C LEU A 515 15.41 -13.53 6.01
N VAL A 516 15.38 -14.68 5.34
CA VAL A 516 16.56 -15.51 5.05
C VAL A 516 16.79 -15.69 3.55
N ALA A 517 15.73 -15.72 2.73
CA ALA A 517 15.83 -15.86 1.29
C ALA A 517 14.56 -15.38 0.58
N ALA A 518 14.70 -15.11 -0.71
CA ALA A 518 13.62 -14.81 -1.64
C ALA A 518 13.64 -15.81 -2.82
N GLY A 519 12.49 -16.10 -3.40
CA GLY A 519 12.39 -16.86 -4.64
C GLY A 519 12.62 -15.99 -5.89
N GLY A 520 12.62 -16.60 -7.07
CA GLY A 520 12.55 -15.92 -8.37
C GLY A 520 11.13 -15.67 -8.87
N ASP A 521 10.12 -16.04 -8.10
CA ASP A 521 8.68 -16.07 -8.42
C ASP A 521 7.98 -14.71 -8.16
N SER A 522 8.58 -13.61 -8.64
CA SER A 522 8.03 -12.26 -8.41
C SER A 522 6.69 -12.03 -9.13
N GLU A 523 5.66 -11.68 -8.36
CA GLU A 523 4.35 -11.20 -8.87
C GLU A 523 4.07 -9.76 -8.41
N SER A 524 3.25 -9.03 -9.18
CA SER A 524 2.90 -7.62 -8.95
C SER A 524 1.45 -7.42 -8.49
N PHE A 525 1.24 -6.56 -7.50
CA PHE A 525 -0.04 -6.32 -6.83
C PHE A 525 -0.35 -4.83 -6.71
N SER A 526 -1.63 -4.46 -6.86
CA SER A 526 -2.14 -3.10 -6.71
C SER A 526 -2.79 -2.92 -5.33
N LEU A 527 -2.00 -2.47 -4.35
CA LEU A 527 -2.46 -2.25 -2.97
C LEU A 527 -2.64 -0.74 -2.73
N ALA A 528 -2.20 -0.21 -1.57
CA ALA A 528 -2.11 1.25 -1.35
C ALA A 528 -1.00 1.92 -2.20
N CYS A 529 -0.18 1.10 -2.86
CA CYS A 529 0.90 1.38 -3.82
C CYS A 529 1.08 0.12 -4.69
N ALA A 530 1.84 0.20 -5.78
CA ALA A 530 2.26 -1.01 -6.49
C ALA A 530 3.27 -1.78 -5.61
N VAL A 531 3.16 -3.11 -5.59
CA VAL A 531 4.08 -4.00 -4.85
C VAL A 531 4.42 -5.20 -5.71
N THR A 532 5.71 -5.37 -6.01
CA THR A 532 6.27 -6.54 -6.69
C THR A 532 7.16 -7.30 -5.73
N THR A 533 6.83 -8.57 -5.47
CA THR A 533 7.56 -9.41 -4.52
C THR A 533 7.51 -10.89 -4.95
N PRO A 534 8.59 -11.64 -4.74
CA PRO A 534 8.59 -13.10 -4.85
C PRO A 534 8.09 -13.76 -3.56
N SER A 535 8.14 -15.10 -3.52
CA SER A 535 8.05 -15.84 -2.26
C SER A 535 9.16 -15.44 -1.30
N LEU A 536 8.84 -15.24 -0.02
CA LEU A 536 9.78 -14.80 1.02
C LEU A 536 9.87 -15.80 2.18
N LEU A 537 11.06 -16.32 2.46
CA LEU A 537 11.34 -17.24 3.58
C LEU A 537 11.78 -16.47 4.84
N PHE A 538 10.95 -16.53 5.88
CA PHE A 538 11.22 -15.99 7.21
C PHE A 538 11.46 -17.12 8.22
N ARG A 539 12.43 -16.94 9.14
CA ARG A 539 12.65 -17.90 10.25
C ARG A 539 11.86 -17.52 11.50
N ARG A 540 11.31 -18.50 12.21
CA ARG A 540 10.61 -18.34 13.51
C ARG A 540 9.60 -17.16 13.50
N LEU A 541 8.53 -17.31 12.75
CA LEU A 541 7.29 -16.52 12.88
C LEU A 541 6.25 -17.33 13.68
N GLU A 542 5.29 -16.67 14.31
CA GLU A 542 4.22 -17.37 15.04
C GLU A 542 3.10 -17.78 14.06
N ILE A 543 2.70 -19.05 14.12
CA ILE A 543 1.59 -19.61 13.35
C ILE A 543 0.67 -20.42 14.28
N ALA A 544 -0.65 -20.35 14.02
CA ALA A 544 -1.74 -21.08 14.70
C ALA A 544 -2.95 -21.20 13.75
#